data_AF-A0A517P7G9-F1
#
_entry.id   AF-A0A517P7G9-F1
#
_cell.length_a   1.000
_cell.length_b   1.000
_cell.length_c   1.000
_cell.angle_alpha   90.00
_cell.angle_beta   90.00
_cell.angle_gamma   90.00
#
_symmetry.space_group_name_H-M   'P 1'
#
loop_
_entity.id
_entity.type
_entity.pdbx_description
1 polymer ?
#
loop_
_entity_poly.entity_id
_entity_poly.type
_entity_poly.pdbx_seq_one_letter_code
_entity_poly.pdbx_strand_id
1 'polypeptide(L)'
;MSSTSDRTPGVPHPTNTVHFACFECRVSFKQPGSSNWDPAVPERPFPCPNCKAPMRRMGRYFKAPPRRDVRGWRETIRLYLGGERFETSRPST
;
A
#
# COMPACT_ATOMS: atom_id res chain seq x y z
N MET A 1 -35.25 10.95 -33.24
CA MET A 1 -33.94 11.57 -33.52
C MET A 1 -33.23 11.77 -32.19
N SER A 2 -32.16 11.01 -32.02
CA SER A 2 -30.96 11.27 -31.22
C SER A 2 -31.10 11.64 -29.73
N SER A 3 -31.13 10.59 -28.89
CA SER A 3 -30.69 10.65 -27.49
C SER A 3 -29.18 10.97 -27.45
N THR A 4 -28.83 12.19 -27.04
CA THR A 4 -27.43 12.58 -26.82
C THR A 4 -26.93 11.95 -25.53
N SER A 5 -26.08 10.94 -25.70
CA SER A 5 -25.26 10.32 -24.65
C SER A 5 -24.41 11.38 -23.95
N ASP A 6 -24.70 11.62 -22.68
CA ASP A 6 -23.93 12.46 -21.78
C ASP A 6 -22.55 11.83 -21.55
N ARG A 7 -21.52 12.35 -22.22
CA ARG A 7 -20.13 11.96 -21.98
C ARG A 7 -19.65 12.68 -20.73
N THR A 8 -19.91 12.10 -19.56
CA THR A 8 -19.26 12.55 -18.31
C THR A 8 -17.74 12.43 -18.50
N PRO A 9 -16.96 13.53 -18.34
CA PRO A 9 -15.51 13.47 -18.38
C PRO A 9 -15.01 12.49 -17.31
N GLY A 10 -14.22 11.51 -17.73
CA GLY A 10 -13.88 10.34 -16.95
C GLY A 10 -13.31 10.68 -15.57
N VAL A 11 -13.97 10.17 -14.53
CA VAL A 11 -13.43 10.14 -13.18
C VAL A 11 -12.03 9.49 -13.26
N PRO A 12 -10.94 10.20 -12.89
CA PRO A 12 -9.62 9.60 -12.90
C PRO A 12 -9.62 8.43 -11.91
N HIS A 13 -9.52 7.22 -12.45
CA HIS A 13 -9.40 6.02 -11.63
C HIS A 13 -8.00 6.01 -11.03
N PRO A 14 -7.83 5.86 -9.71
CA PRO A 14 -6.51 5.78 -9.10
C PRO A 14 -5.82 4.47 -9.56
N THR A 15 -5.07 4.55 -10.66
CA THR A 15 -4.33 3.41 -11.23
C THR A 15 -3.08 3.07 -10.41
N ASN A 16 -2.63 3.98 -9.56
CA ASN A 16 -1.42 3.84 -8.77
C ASN A 16 -1.77 3.66 -7.29
N THR A 17 -1.99 2.39 -6.90
CA THR A 17 -2.24 1.99 -5.51
C THR A 17 -0.94 1.50 -4.86
N VAL A 18 -0.65 2.02 -3.67
CA VAL A 18 0.49 1.56 -2.87
C VAL A 18 -0.03 0.66 -1.76
N HIS A 19 0.71 -0.40 -1.46
CA HIS A 19 0.41 -1.29 -0.36
C HIS A 19 0.94 -0.73 0.95
N PHE A 20 0.14 -0.86 2.00
CA PHE A 20 0.52 -0.57 3.38
C PHE A 20 0.43 -1.85 4.20
N ALA A 21 1.34 -2.05 5.14
CA ALA A 21 1.35 -3.19 6.04
C ALA A 21 1.27 -2.78 7.51
N CYS A 22 0.49 -3.52 8.29
CA CYS A 22 0.55 -3.50 9.75
C CYS A 22 1.30 -4.74 10.22
N PHE A 23 2.44 -4.55 10.89
CA PHE A 23 3.25 -5.66 11.37
C PHE A 23 2.68 -6.33 12.62
N GLU A 24 1.95 -5.58 13.46
CA GLU A 24 1.26 -6.14 14.63
C GLU A 24 0.16 -7.12 14.23
N CYS A 25 -0.70 -6.71 13.30
CA CYS A 25 -1.82 -7.53 12.84
C CYS A 25 -1.46 -8.49 11.70
N ARG A 26 -0.29 -8.32 11.07
CA ARG A 26 0.16 -9.08 9.88
C ARG A 26 -0.86 -9.03 8.75
N VAL A 27 -1.27 -7.81 8.41
CA VAL A 27 -2.25 -7.52 7.36
C VAL A 27 -1.74 -6.42 6.44
N SER A 28 -2.22 -6.41 5.19
CA SER A 28 -1.94 -5.34 4.24
C SER A 28 -3.21 -4.80 3.60
N PHE A 29 -3.23 -3.50 3.35
CA PHE A 29 -4.33 -2.81 2.67
C PHE A 29 -3.77 -1.92 1.55
N LYS A 30 -4.52 -1.82 0.45
CA LYS A 30 -4.25 -0.84 -0.61
C LYS A 30 -4.90 0.48 -0.23
N GLN A 31 -4.21 1.59 -0.43
CA GLN A 31 -4.77 2.92 -0.24
C GLN A 31 -4.91 3.63 -1.60
N PRO A 32 -6.13 3.91 -2.08
CA PRO A 32 -6.35 4.73 -3.27
C PRO A 32 -5.70 6.11 -3.12
N GLY A 33 -5.08 6.64 -4.17
CA GLY A 33 -4.49 8.00 -4.17
C GLY A 33 -3.19 8.17 -3.34
N SER A 34 -2.73 7.14 -2.63
CA SER A 34 -1.55 7.19 -1.77
C SER A 34 -0.19 7.21 -2.49
N SER A 35 -0.20 7.05 -3.82
CA SER A 35 1.01 7.06 -4.65
C SER A 35 1.67 8.42 -4.75
N ASN A 36 0.88 9.49 -4.70
CA ASN A 36 1.35 10.87 -4.74
C ASN A 36 1.55 11.47 -3.34
N TRP A 37 1.46 10.64 -2.29
CA TRP A 37 1.62 11.13 -0.91
C TRP A 37 3.06 11.56 -0.65
N ASP A 38 3.22 12.78 -0.16
CA ASP A 38 4.52 13.35 0.19
C ASP A 38 5.15 12.57 1.38
N PRO A 39 6.30 11.90 1.17
CA PRO A 39 6.99 11.18 2.24
C PRO A 39 7.52 12.09 3.35
N ALA A 40 7.61 13.41 3.13
CA ALA A 40 8.04 14.39 4.14
C ALA A 40 6.96 14.71 5.18
N VAL A 41 5.69 14.32 4.96
CA VAL A 41 4.63 14.48 5.97
C VAL A 41 4.83 13.46 7.10
N PRO A 42 5.12 13.91 8.34
CA PRO A 42 5.56 13.04 9.42
C PRO A 42 4.46 12.12 9.96
N GLU A 43 3.21 12.60 9.98
CA GLU A 43 2.05 11.78 10.34
C GLU A 43 1.56 10.98 9.13
N ARG A 44 1.88 9.68 9.11
CA ARG A 44 1.26 8.75 8.15
C ARG A 44 -0.17 8.47 8.58
N PRO A 45 -1.19 8.94 7.84
CA PRO A 45 -2.57 8.97 8.34
C PRO A 45 -3.30 7.63 8.22
N PHE A 46 -2.59 6.50 8.02
CA PHE A 46 -3.23 5.20 7.76
C PHE A 46 -3.03 4.27 8.96
N PRO A 47 -3.86 4.41 10.02
CA PRO A 47 -3.89 3.44 11.10
C PRO A 47 -4.43 2.11 10.57
N CYS A 48 -3.95 1.01 11.14
CA CYS A 48 -4.49 -0.31 10.83
C CYS A 48 -5.99 -0.34 11.16
N PRO A 49 -6.88 -0.78 10.25
CA PRO A 49 -8.31 -0.87 10.54
C PRO A 49 -8.61 -1.84 11.69
N ASN A 50 -7.73 -2.81 11.96
CA ASN A 50 -7.89 -3.79 13.03
C ASN A 50 -7.41 -3.28 14.40
N CYS A 51 -6.17 -2.80 14.51
CA CYS A 51 -5.55 -2.46 15.80
C CYS A 51 -5.18 -0.99 15.97
N LYS A 52 -5.47 -0.15 14.99
CA LYS A 52 -5.14 1.29 14.94
C LYS A 52 -3.65 1.63 14.99
N ALA A 53 -2.76 0.64 15.07
CA ALA A 53 -1.31 0.87 14.98
C ALA A 53 -0.92 1.50 13.64
N PRO A 54 0.14 2.34 13.60
CA PRO A 54 0.61 2.96 12.37
C PRO A 54 1.02 1.93 11.32
N MET A 55 0.51 2.08 10.09
CA MET A 55 0.92 1.21 8.99
C MET A 55 2.18 1.71 8.29
N ARG A 56 2.95 0.78 7.74
CA ARG A 56 4.16 1.05 6.96
C ARG A 56 3.83 1.03 5.46
N ARG A 57 4.21 2.08 4.74
CA ARG A 57 4.16 2.12 3.27
C ARG A 57 5.18 1.12 2.72
N MET A 58 4.69 0.12 1.99
CA MET A 58 5.48 -1.01 1.50
C MET A 58 5.78 -0.96 0.00
N GLY A 59 5.15 -0.07 -0.77
CA GLY A 59 5.37 0.03 -2.22
C GLY A 59 4.33 -0.67 -3.07
N ARG A 60 4.46 -0.51 -4.39
CA ARG A 60 3.47 -0.97 -5.39
C ARG A 60 3.52 -2.48 -5.64
N TYR A 61 4.68 -3.11 -5.44
CA TYR A 61 4.90 -4.52 -5.75
C TYR A 61 4.95 -5.42 -4.51
N PHE A 62 4.66 -4.86 -3.34
CA PHE A 62 4.62 -5.64 -2.10
C PHE A 62 3.54 -6.72 -2.15
N LYS A 63 3.97 -7.96 -1.94
CA LYS A 63 3.08 -9.12 -1.77
C LYS A 63 3.12 -9.55 -0.32
N ALA A 64 2.02 -9.27 0.40
CA ALA A 64 1.91 -9.65 1.80
C ALA A 64 1.92 -11.18 1.96
N PRO A 65 2.74 -11.72 2.87
CA PRO A 65 2.63 -13.12 3.26
C PRO A 65 1.24 -13.40 3.86
N PRO A 66 0.76 -14.66 3.82
CA PRO A 66 -0.45 -15.05 4.52
C PRO A 66 -0.39 -14.60 5.99
N ARG A 67 -1.49 -14.10 6.57
CA ARG A 67 -1.49 -13.58 7.94
C ARG A 67 -0.89 -14.54 8.97
N ARG A 68 -1.16 -15.85 8.81
CA ARG A 68 -0.65 -16.92 9.69
C ARG A 68 0.85 -17.23 9.51
N ASP A 69 1.46 -16.82 8.41
CA ASP A 69 2.87 -17.08 8.10
C ASP A 69 3.79 -16.15 8.90
N VAL A 70 4.03 -16.51 10.17
CA VAL A 70 4.90 -15.74 11.07
C VAL A 70 6.30 -15.56 10.47
N ARG A 71 6.84 -16.57 9.78
CA ARG A 71 8.20 -16.53 9.23
C ARG A 71 8.29 -15.56 8.06
N GLY A 72 7.35 -15.61 7.12
CA GLY A 72 7.29 -14.66 6.00
C GLY A 72 7.13 -13.21 6.46
N TRP A 73 6.33 -12.98 7.51
CA TRP A 73 6.19 -11.65 8.11
C TRP A 73 7.46 -11.17 8.80
N ARG A 74 8.21 -12.05 9.49
CA ARG A 74 9.52 -11.68 10.07
C ARG A 74 10.52 -11.25 9.00
N GLU A 75 10.59 -11.97 7.89
CA GLU A 75 11.48 -11.60 6.78
C GLU A 75 11.07 -10.28 6.14
N THR A 76 9.76 -10.09 5.94
CA THR A 76 9.21 -8.81 5.46
C THR A 76 9.63 -7.63 6.36
N ILE A 77 9.56 -7.80 7.68
CA ILE A 77 9.98 -6.78 8.65
C ILE A 77 11.49 -6.54 8.54
N ARG A 78 12.29 -7.60 8.44
CA ARG A 78 13.75 -7.50 8.27
C ARG A 78 14.11 -6.68 7.03
N LEU A 79 13.55 -7.01 5.87
CA LEU A 79 13.77 -6.29 4.61
C LEU A 79 13.34 -4.82 4.72
N TYR A 80 12.17 -4.57 5.31
CA TYR A 80 11.66 -3.21 5.53
C TYR A 80 12.59 -2.36 6.40
N LEU A 81 13.10 -2.92 7.50
CA LEU A 81 14.06 -2.25 8.38
C LEU A 81 15.40 -2.02 7.68
N GLY A 82 15.78 -2.92 6.75
CA GLY A 82 16.93 -2.75 5.86
C GLY A 82 16.76 -1.71 4.75
N GLY A 83 15.59 -1.08 4.64
CA GLY A 83 15.32 -0.01 3.67
C GLY A 83 14.53 -0.43 2.42
N GLU A 84 14.20 -1.72 2.26
CA GLU A 84 13.37 -2.18 1.14
C GLU A 84 11.96 -1.57 1.22
N ARG A 85 11.46 -1.12 0.06
CA ARG A 85 10.17 -0.44 -0.10
C ARG A 85 9.36 -0.99 -1.27
N PHE A 86 9.71 -2.16 -1.80
CA PHE A 86 9.02 -2.95 -2.82
C PHE A 86 8.43 -2.10 -3.96
N GLU A 87 9.23 -1.15 -4.46
CA GLU A 87 8.81 -0.20 -5.50
C GLU A 87 8.92 -0.75 -6.92
N THR A 88 9.64 -1.86 -7.08
CA THR A 88 9.75 -2.62 -8.32
C THR A 88 9.47 -4.10 -8.06
N SER A 89 9.20 -4.87 -9.11
CA SER A 89 8.96 -6.31 -9.02
C SER A 89 10.20 -7.12 -8.64
N ARG A 90 11.39 -6.49 -8.68
CA ARG A 90 12.66 -7.10 -8.28
C ARG A 90 13.11 -6.45 -6.96
N PRO A 91 13.35 -7.22 -5.89
CA PRO A 91 13.94 -6.65 -4.68
C PRO A 91 15.28 -5.99 -5.04
N SER A 92 15.51 -4.80 -4.51
CA SER A 92 16.73 -4.05 -4.77
C SER A 92 17.78 -4.54 -3.77
N THR A 93 18.67 -5.41 -4.23
CA THR A 93 19.77 -6.00 -3.44
C THR A 93 20.70 -4.95 -2.89
#